data_AF-A0A2G5IWU9-F1
#
_entry.id   AF-A0A2G5IWU9-F1
#
_cell.length_a   1.000
_cell.length_b   1.000
_cell.length_c   1.000
_cell.angle_alpha   90.00
_cell.angle_beta   90.00
_cell.angle_gamma   90.00
#
_symmetry.space_group_name_H-M   'P 1'
#
loop_
_entity.id
_entity.type
_entity.pdbx_description
1 polymer ?
#
loop_
_entity_poly.entity_id
_entity_poly.type
_entity_poly.pdbx_seq_one_letter_code
_entity_poly.pdbx_strand_id
1 'polypeptide(L)'
;MRVDLLLEESTQASTAFDALPPNVAVWHRMASAGVLHAKLIAADRHTAFLGSANLTDRALTDNIELGVVLRDPAVVGPLVDHFRWLITPENGVMRPA
;
A
#
# COMPACT_ATOMS: atom_id res chain seq x y z
N MET A 1 7.78 10.71 -11.57
CA MET A 1 7.66 9.42 -10.85
C MET A 1 6.28 9.39 -10.22
N ARG A 2 5.47 8.37 -10.52
CA ARG A 2 4.11 8.20 -9.95
C ARG A 2 4.18 7.30 -8.72
N VAL A 3 3.38 7.59 -7.70
CA VAL A 3 3.23 6.76 -6.50
C VAL A 3 1.74 6.50 -6.29
N ASP A 4 1.37 5.26 -6.00
CA ASP A 4 0.00 4.87 -5.65
C ASP A 4 0.01 4.39 -4.19
N LEU A 5 -0.78 5.05 -3.34
CA LEU A 5 -0.89 4.77 -1.91
C LEU A 5 -2.26 4.17 -1.61
N LEU A 6 -2.30 2.93 -1.14
CA LEU A 6 -3.53 2.20 -0.84
C LEU A 6 -3.76 2.22 0.67
N LEU A 7 -4.90 2.77 1.11
CA LEU A 7 -5.22 2.97 2.52
C LEU A 7 -6.61 2.41 2.87
N GLU A 8 -6.74 2.02 4.13
CA GLU A 8 -8.02 1.71 4.75
C GLU A 8 -8.70 3.02 5.21
N GLU A 9 -9.87 3.33 4.63
CA GLU A 9 -10.62 4.56 4.93
C GLU A 9 -11.13 4.62 6.38
N SER A 10 -11.35 3.48 7.03
CA SER A 10 -11.84 3.43 8.42
C SER A 10 -10.82 3.95 9.45
N THR A 11 -9.65 4.42 9.01
CA THR A 11 -8.63 5.04 9.85
C THR A 11 -8.52 6.53 9.55
N GLN A 12 -8.26 7.36 10.56
CA GLN A 12 -7.94 8.79 10.35
C GLN A 12 -6.60 8.99 9.61
N ALA A 13 -5.91 7.91 9.22
CA ALA A 13 -4.60 7.96 8.58
C ALA A 13 -4.61 8.68 7.23
N SER A 14 -5.75 8.68 6.51
CA SER A 14 -5.88 9.40 5.24
C SER A 14 -5.56 10.89 5.38
N THR A 15 -5.93 11.52 6.50
CA THR A 15 -5.68 12.95 6.76
C THR A 15 -4.20 13.32 6.79
N ALA A 16 -3.32 12.38 7.18
CA ALA A 16 -1.87 12.59 7.12
C ALA A 16 -1.34 12.72 5.68
N PHE A 17 -2.17 12.39 4.68
CA PHE A 17 -1.83 12.35 3.26
C PHE A 17 -2.61 13.37 2.42
N ASP A 18 -3.34 14.29 3.05
CA ASP A 18 -4.16 15.30 2.35
C ASP A 18 -3.32 16.29 1.52
N ALA A 19 -2.08 16.55 1.95
CA ALA A 19 -1.18 17.53 1.33
C ALA A 19 -0.08 16.88 0.45
N LEU A 20 -0.41 15.77 -0.22
CA LEU A 20 0.53 15.09 -1.10
C LEU A 20 0.67 15.78 -2.47
N PRO A 21 1.84 15.69 -3.11
CA PRO A 21 2.05 16.26 -4.43
C PRO A 21 1.24 15.49 -5.49
N PRO A 22 0.92 16.11 -6.65
CA PRO A 22 -0.01 15.58 -7.64
C PRO A 22 0.43 14.27 -8.31
N ASN A 23 1.69 13.88 -8.12
CA ASN A 23 2.22 12.60 -8.59
C ASN A 23 1.94 11.43 -7.64
N VAL A 24 1.25 11.66 -6.52
CA VAL A 24 0.79 10.62 -5.59
C VAL A 24 -0.72 10.48 -5.70
N ALA A 25 -1.19 9.30 -6.07
CA ALA A 25 -2.60 8.95 -6.05
C ALA A 25 -2.92 8.17 -4.77
N VAL A 26 -3.89 8.64 -3.99
CA VAL A 26 -4.37 7.94 -2.80
C VAL A 26 -5.63 7.15 -3.17
N TRP A 27 -5.69 5.91 -2.71
CA TRP A 27 -6.77 4.97 -2.98
C TRP A 27 -7.33 4.45 -1.67
N HIS A 28 -8.65 4.46 -1.55
CA HIS A 28 -9.38 3.94 -0.40
C HIS A 28 -10.03 2.61 -0.72
N ARG A 29 -9.92 1.67 0.21
CA ARG A 29 -10.65 0.41 0.13
C ARG A 29 -12.15 0.66 0.15
N MET A 30 -12.88 0.04 -0.76
CA MET A 30 -14.34 0.01 -0.72
C MET A 30 -14.83 -0.88 0.43
N ALA A 31 -15.81 -0.41 1.21
CA ALA A 31 -16.32 -1.13 2.38
C ALA A 31 -16.83 -2.55 2.06
N SER A 32 -17.34 -2.77 0.84
CA SER A 32 -17.82 -4.06 0.34
C SER A 32 -16.70 -5.07 0.02
N ALA A 33 -15.44 -4.66 -0.02
CA ALA A 33 -14.30 -5.52 -0.34
C ALA A 33 -13.67 -6.19 0.91
N GLY A 34 -12.79 -7.16 0.71
CA GLY A 34 -12.03 -7.82 1.79
C GLY A 34 -11.05 -6.87 2.50
N VAL A 35 -10.66 -7.17 3.73
CA VAL A 35 -9.84 -6.29 4.59
C VAL A 35 -8.41 -6.11 4.05
N LEU A 36 -7.91 -4.87 4.05
CA LEU A 36 -6.52 -4.56 3.73
C LEU A 36 -5.61 -4.84 4.95
N HIS A 37 -4.84 -5.94 4.90
CA HIS A 37 -3.96 -6.33 6.01
C HIS A 37 -2.46 -6.36 5.65
N ALA A 38 -2.11 -6.44 4.37
CA ALA A 38 -0.71 -6.44 3.95
C ALA A 38 -0.08 -5.05 4.12
N LYS A 39 1.19 -5.02 4.54
CA LYS A 39 2.02 -3.80 4.56
C LYS A 39 3.18 -4.03 3.63
N LEU A 40 3.10 -3.40 2.47
CA LEU A 40 4.03 -3.62 1.39
C LEU A 40 4.35 -2.29 0.71
N ILE A 41 5.63 -2.12 0.37
CA ILE A 41 6.12 -1.03 -0.47
C ILE A 41 6.83 -1.69 -1.65
N ALA A 42 6.49 -1.31 -2.88
CA ALA A 42 7.19 -1.76 -4.06
C ALA A 42 7.74 -0.57 -4.84
N ALA A 43 8.96 -0.72 -5.33
CA ALA A 43 9.59 0.18 -6.29
C ALA A 43 9.71 -0.56 -7.63
N ASP A 44 9.02 -0.03 -8.63
CA ASP A 44 8.92 -0.59 -9.97
C ASP A 44 8.48 -2.07 -9.93
N ARG A 45 9.21 -2.97 -10.59
CA ARG A 45 8.99 -4.43 -10.55
C ARG A 45 10.22 -5.20 -10.05
N HIS A 46 11.13 -4.51 -9.35
CA HIS A 46 12.45 -5.05 -9.02
C HIS A 46 12.77 -5.08 -7.53
N THR A 47 12.11 -4.26 -6.71
CA THR A 47 12.33 -4.29 -5.26
C THR A 47 11.02 -4.08 -4.52
N ALA A 48 10.77 -4.93 -3.53
CA ALA A 48 9.67 -4.74 -2.60
C ALA A 48 10.14 -4.96 -1.16
N PHE A 49 9.57 -4.20 -0.25
CA PHE A 49 9.63 -4.44 1.18
C PHE A 49 8.26 -4.96 1.63
N LEU A 50 8.24 -6.13 2.25
CA LEU A 50 7.06 -6.71 2.89
C LEU A 50 7.34 -6.82 4.39
N GLY A 51 6.45 -6.28 5.22
CA GLY A 51 6.66 -6.25 6.66
C GLY A 51 5.38 -6.34 7.49
N SER A 52 5.57 -6.39 8.81
CA SER A 52 4.49 -6.41 9.80
C SER A 52 4.07 -5.01 10.27
N ALA A 53 4.98 -4.04 10.19
CA ALA A 53 4.79 -2.69 10.69
C ALA A 53 3.74 -1.90 9.89
N ASN A 54 2.82 -1.26 10.59
CA ASN A 54 2.07 -0.11 10.05
C ASN A 54 2.95 1.14 10.05
N LEU A 55 2.60 2.16 9.26
CA LEU A 55 3.24 3.48 9.32
C LEU A 55 2.69 4.30 10.51
N THR A 56 2.99 3.85 11.73
CA THR A 56 2.61 4.55 12.96
C THR A 56 3.83 4.72 13.86
N ASP A 57 3.82 5.77 14.67
CA ASP A 57 4.93 6.08 15.58
C ASP A 57 5.31 4.86 16.46
N ARG A 58 4.31 4.23 17.07
CA ARG A 58 4.48 3.03 17.89
C ARG A 58 5.10 1.85 17.13
N ALA A 59 4.67 1.61 15.89
CA ALA A 59 5.23 0.51 15.09
C ALA A 59 6.69 0.77 14.68
N LEU A 60 7.08 2.05 14.55
CA LEU A 60 8.44 2.45 14.18
C LEU A 60 9.42 2.58 15.36
N THR A 61 8.91 2.67 16.59
CA THR A 61 9.73 2.98 17.78
C THR A 61 9.67 1.91 18.87
N ASP A 62 8.48 1.38 19.16
CA ASP A 62 8.23 0.54 20.33
C ASP A 62 8.05 -0.94 19.98
N ASN A 63 7.40 -1.23 18.86
CA ASN A 63 7.08 -2.60 18.49
C ASN A 63 8.32 -3.35 17.97
N ILE A 64 8.37 -4.64 18.27
CA ILE A 64 9.29 -5.56 17.59
C ILE A 64 8.63 -5.97 16.28
N GLU A 65 9.15 -5.46 15.17
CA GLU A 65 8.63 -5.69 13.84
C GLU A 65 9.66 -6.48 12.99
N LEU A 66 9.18 -7.18 11.97
CA LEU A 66 10.02 -7.88 11.00
C LEU A 66 9.61 -7.47 9.59
N GLY A 67 10.59 -7.37 8.70
CA GLY A 67 10.34 -7.24 7.28
C GLY A 67 11.42 -7.90 6.45
N VAL A 68 11.08 -8.14 5.19
CA VAL A 68 11.99 -8.73 4.20
C VAL A 68 12.06 -7.82 2.99
N VAL A 69 13.28 -7.65 2.46
CA VAL A 69 13.50 -6.98 1.17
C VAL A 69 13.60 -8.05 0.10
N LEU A 70 12.63 -8.04 -0.81
CA LEU A 70 12.55 -8.90 -1.98
C LEU A 70 13.20 -8.19 -3.17
N ARG A 71 14.10 -8.88 -3.87
CA ARG A 71 14.79 -8.34 -5.07
C ARG A 71 14.64 -9.22 -6.30
N ASP A 72 14.08 -10.42 -6.17
CA ASP A 72 13.83 -11.29 -7.31
C ASP A 72 12.65 -10.74 -8.13
N PRO A 73 12.85 -10.32 -9.39
CA PRO A 73 11.77 -9.80 -10.22
C PRO A 73 10.64 -10.80 -10.46
N ALA A 74 10.93 -12.11 -10.41
CA ALA A 74 9.91 -13.16 -10.54
C ALA A 74 8.95 -13.19 -9.34
N VAL A 75 9.38 -12.67 -8.19
CA VAL A 75 8.55 -12.51 -6.98
C VAL A 75 7.93 -11.13 -6.91
N VAL A 76 8.69 -10.07 -7.19
CA VAL A 76 8.23 -8.68 -7.08
C VAL A 76 7.19 -8.34 -8.15
N GLY A 77 7.37 -8.82 -9.38
CA GLY A 77 6.45 -8.55 -10.49
C GLY A 77 4.98 -8.89 -10.16
N PRO A 78 4.67 -10.13 -9.74
CA PRO A 78 3.33 -10.53 -9.34
C PRO A 78 2.74 -9.70 -8.18
N LEU A 79 3.55 -9.28 -7.20
CA LEU A 79 3.08 -8.42 -6.11
C LEU A 79 2.61 -7.05 -6.64
N VAL A 80 3.36 -6.48 -7.59
CA VAL A 80 3.01 -5.22 -8.25
C VAL A 80 1.78 -5.39 -9.14
N ASP A 81 1.64 -6.52 -9.82
CA ASP A 81 0.45 -6.83 -10.62
C ASP A 81 -0.80 -6.96 -9.75
N HIS A 82 -0.67 -7.52 -8.55
CA HIS A 82 -1.76 -7.55 -7.57
C HIS A 82 -2.16 -6.14 -7.12
N PHE A 83 -1.19 -5.26 -6.81
CA PHE A 83 -1.48 -3.85 -6.49
C PHE A 83 -2.22 -3.14 -7.62
N ARG A 84 -1.77 -3.34 -8.87
CA ARG A 84 -2.42 -2.77 -10.06
C ARG A 84 -3.84 -3.29 -10.23
N TRP A 85 -4.06 -4.58 -10.00
CA TRP A 85 -5.39 -5.18 -10.03
C TRP A 85 -6.30 -4.56 -8.95
N LEU A 86 -5.82 -4.33 -7.72
CA LEU A 86 -6.62 -3.70 -6.66
C LEU A 86 -7.14 -2.30 -7.05
N ILE A 87 -6.34 -1.51 -7.76
CA ILE A 87 -6.68 -0.13 -8.16
C ILE A 87 -7.40 -0.03 -9.52
N THR A 88 -7.60 -1.14 -10.22
CA THR A 88 -8.40 -1.18 -11.45
C THR A 88 -9.88 -0.99 -11.10
N PRO A 89 -10.54 0.09 -11.58
CA PRO A 89 -11.91 0.45 -11.14
C PRO A 89 -12.95 -0.65 -11.34
N GLU A 90 -12.83 -1.44 -12.42
CA GLU A 90 -13.75 -2.51 -12.77
C GLU A 90 -13.79 -3.64 -11.73
N ASN A 91 -12.75 -3.75 -10.89
CA ASN A 91 -12.68 -4.77 -9.85
C ASN A 91 -13.43 -4.38 -8.58
N GLY A 92 -13.81 -3.10 -8.41
CA GLY A 92 -14.62 -2.65 -7.28
C GLY A 92 -13.99 -2.88 -5.90
N VAL A 93 -12.65 -2.87 -5.82
CA VAL A 93 -11.91 -3.09 -4.57
C VAL A 93 -11.43 -1.78 -3.97
N MET A 94 -10.83 -0.91 -4.77
CA MET A 94 -10.34 0.41 -4.37
C MET A 94 -11.03 1.51 -5.18
N ARG A 95 -11.18 2.67 -4.56
CA ARG A 95 -11.62 3.92 -5.20
C ARG A 95 -10.58 5.01 -4.97
N PRO A 96 -10.39 5.96 -5.90
CA PRO A 96 -9.60 7.16 -5.61
C PRO A 96 -10.17 7.91 -4.40
N ALA A 97 -9.28 8.53 -3.62
CA ALA A 97 -9.65 9.47 -2.55
C ALA A 97 -10.30 10.74 -3.10
#